data_AF-A0A833JA62-F1
#
_entry.id   AF-A0A833JA62-F1
#
_cell.length_a   1.000
_cell.length_b   1.000
_cell.length_c   1.000
_cell.angle_alpha   90.00
_cell.angle_beta   90.00
_cell.angle_gamma   90.00
#
_symmetry.space_group_name_H-M   'P 1'
#
loop_
_entity.id
_entity.type
_entity.pdbx_description
1 polymer ?
#
loop_
_entity_poly.entity_id
_entity_poly.type
_entity_poly.pdbx_seq_one_letter_code
_entity_poly.pdbx_strand_id
1 'polypeptide(L)'
;MKNIFLILSAILTIFIMPISMASNFDNGSTIFGPLVANATTYDKQIKVLGPVKSTDSIFNGELKILGPIEAINSKINKNSEIYGDIKFTNSTATAKIVTKGKTNHFLNGSSLKDLTLLKPDFGSQTVLIDNSIVNGDIKFEKEGEVILRNNGKVTGNVINGKIITN
;
A
#
# COMPACT_ATOMS: atom_id res chain seq x y z
N MET A 1 29.86 -27.89 -49.98
CA MET A 1 28.92 -28.15 -48.88
C MET A 1 29.01 -26.98 -47.91
N LYS A 2 27.96 -26.15 -47.84
CA LYS A 2 27.89 -24.95 -46.98
C LYS A 2 27.31 -25.36 -45.62
N ASN A 3 28.05 -25.14 -44.55
CA ASN A 3 27.53 -25.21 -43.18
C ASN A 3 26.74 -23.94 -42.89
N ILE A 4 25.44 -24.08 -42.65
CA ILE A 4 24.56 -23.02 -42.15
C ILE A 4 24.45 -23.19 -40.64
N PHE A 5 25.02 -22.23 -39.90
CA PHE A 5 24.77 -22.04 -38.48
C PHE A 5 23.40 -21.37 -38.32
N LEU A 6 22.43 -22.08 -37.73
CA LEU A 6 21.19 -21.48 -37.25
C LEU A 6 21.36 -21.21 -35.75
N ILE A 7 21.61 -19.95 -35.39
CA ILE A 7 21.52 -19.48 -34.00
C ILE A 7 20.03 -19.22 -33.74
N LEU A 8 19.39 -20.13 -32.99
CA LEU A 8 18.02 -19.95 -32.52
C LEU A 8 18.07 -19.09 -31.25
N SER A 9 17.74 -17.80 -31.35
CA SER A 9 17.58 -16.94 -30.17
C SER A 9 16.27 -17.30 -29.47
N ALA A 10 16.37 -17.99 -28.34
CA ALA A 10 15.22 -18.14 -27.45
C ALA A 10 15.05 -16.84 -26.65
N ILE A 11 14.09 -16.01 -27.08
CA ILE A 11 13.59 -14.89 -26.28
C ILE A 11 12.83 -15.50 -25.10
N LEU A 12 13.47 -15.54 -23.93
CA LEU A 12 12.85 -15.93 -22.67
C LEU A 12 11.82 -14.87 -22.28
N THR A 13 10.57 -15.08 -22.69
CA THR A 13 9.45 -14.25 -22.28
C THR A 13 9.04 -14.69 -20.87
N ILE A 14 9.49 -13.95 -19.84
CA ILE A 14 9.07 -14.18 -18.47
C ILE A 14 7.62 -13.72 -18.35
N PHE A 15 6.68 -14.67 -18.37
CA PHE A 15 5.29 -14.43 -17.99
C PHE A 15 5.24 -14.22 -16.47
N ILE A 16 5.12 -12.96 -16.02
CA ILE A 16 4.82 -12.65 -14.63
C ILE A 16 3.32 -12.84 -14.44
N MET A 17 2.88 -14.07 -14.16
CA MET A 17 1.51 -14.32 -13.75
C MET A 17 1.29 -13.76 -12.33
N PRO A 18 0.15 -13.10 -12.04
CA PRO A 18 -0.21 -12.73 -10.68
C PRO A 18 -0.37 -14.01 -9.87
N ILE A 19 0.48 -14.20 -8.85
CA ILE A 19 0.39 -15.37 -8.00
C ILE A 19 -0.79 -15.16 -7.04
N SER A 20 -1.90 -15.85 -7.31
CA SER A 20 -2.99 -16.01 -6.35
C SER A 20 -2.58 -17.08 -5.34
N MET A 21 -2.11 -16.68 -4.16
CA MET A 21 -1.65 -17.61 -3.12
C MET A 21 -2.64 -17.67 -1.98
N ALA A 22 -3.49 -18.69 -1.99
CA ALA A 22 -4.21 -19.15 -0.80
C ALA A 22 -3.38 -20.24 -0.12
N SER A 23 -2.33 -19.85 0.59
CA SER A 23 -1.57 -20.76 1.45
C SER A 23 -0.90 -19.97 2.55
N ASN A 24 -1.11 -20.39 3.81
CA ASN A 24 -0.44 -19.84 4.99
C ASN A 24 1.07 -19.74 4.74
N PHE A 25 1.56 -18.54 4.45
CA PHE A 25 2.97 -18.29 4.20
C PHE A 25 3.69 -18.26 5.53
N ASP A 26 4.60 -19.21 5.74
CA ASP A 26 5.50 -19.16 6.87
C ASP A 26 6.68 -18.21 6.53
N ASN A 27 6.91 -17.25 7.42
CA ASN A 27 8.18 -16.54 7.67
C ASN A 27 8.70 -15.51 6.64
N GLY A 28 8.73 -14.23 7.05
CA GLY A 28 9.80 -13.27 6.71
C GLY A 28 10.16 -13.09 5.24
N SER A 29 9.23 -13.38 4.33
CA SER A 29 9.55 -13.60 2.92
C SER A 29 9.59 -12.29 2.14
N THR A 30 10.55 -12.20 1.22
CA THR A 30 10.57 -11.15 0.19
C THR A 30 9.94 -11.69 -1.08
N ILE A 31 8.85 -11.05 -1.51
CA ILE A 31 8.13 -11.35 -2.75
C ILE A 31 8.63 -10.38 -3.82
N PHE A 32 9.09 -10.92 -4.95
CA PHE A 32 9.49 -10.12 -6.11
C PHE A 32 8.33 -10.07 -7.10
N GLY A 33 7.88 -8.86 -7.44
CA GLY A 33 6.74 -8.65 -8.33
C GLY A 33 5.41 -8.39 -7.59
N PRO A 34 4.29 -8.35 -8.34
CA PRO A 34 2.99 -8.04 -7.79
C PRO A 34 2.49 -9.14 -6.83
N LEU A 35 1.90 -8.75 -5.70
CA LEU A 35 1.20 -9.65 -4.79
C LEU A 35 -0.31 -9.46 -4.91
N VAL A 36 -1.04 -10.57 -5.11
CA VAL A 36 -2.50 -10.61 -5.00
C VAL A 36 -2.88 -11.51 -3.84
N ALA A 37 -3.28 -10.90 -2.73
CA ALA A 37 -3.74 -11.58 -1.53
C ALA A 37 -5.26 -11.61 -1.49
N ASN A 38 -5.86 -12.80 -1.42
CA ASN A 38 -7.31 -12.99 -1.35
C ASN A 38 -7.63 -13.89 -0.16
N ALA A 39 -8.45 -13.40 0.79
CA ALA A 39 -8.87 -14.17 1.97
C ALA A 39 -7.70 -14.84 2.71
N THR A 40 -6.55 -14.17 2.80
CA THR A 40 -5.30 -14.75 3.32
C THR A 40 -4.86 -14.06 4.60
N THR A 41 -4.31 -14.84 5.55
CA THR A 41 -3.70 -14.31 6.77
C THR A 41 -2.18 -14.45 6.69
N TYR A 42 -1.48 -13.37 7.03
CA TYR A 42 -0.03 -13.30 7.06
C TYR A 42 0.45 -12.96 8.47
N ASP A 43 0.99 -13.96 9.17
CA ASP A 43 1.33 -13.86 10.59
C ASP A 43 2.67 -13.17 10.87
N LYS A 44 3.54 -13.09 9.87
CA LYS A 44 4.92 -12.60 10.01
C LYS A 44 5.16 -11.44 9.05
N GLN A 45 6.31 -10.79 9.21
CA GLN A 45 6.69 -9.68 8.34
C GLN A 45 6.73 -10.13 6.87
N ILE A 46 6.23 -9.27 5.98
CA ILE A 46 6.31 -9.47 4.53
C ILE A 46 6.93 -8.25 3.88
N LYS A 47 7.86 -8.53 2.97
CA LYS A 47 8.41 -7.54 2.06
C LYS A 47 7.92 -7.84 0.64
N VAL A 48 7.32 -6.87 -0.03
CA VAL A 48 6.89 -6.98 -1.43
C VAL A 48 7.63 -5.95 -2.26
N LEU A 49 8.31 -6.43 -3.30
CA LEU A 49 9.01 -5.62 -4.29
C LEU A 49 8.12 -5.49 -5.54
N GLY A 50 7.00 -4.79 -5.39
CA GLY A 50 5.97 -4.64 -6.40
C GLY A 50 4.65 -4.12 -5.81
N PRO A 51 3.63 -3.91 -6.66
CA PRO A 51 2.31 -3.48 -6.20
C PRO A 51 1.59 -4.60 -5.43
N VAL A 52 0.76 -4.22 -4.47
CA VAL A 52 -0.04 -5.17 -3.67
C VAL A 52 -1.51 -4.90 -3.88
N LYS A 53 -2.26 -5.95 -4.21
CA LYS A 53 -3.72 -5.96 -4.11
C LYS A 53 -4.13 -6.97 -3.05
N SER A 54 -4.91 -6.52 -2.08
CA SER A 54 -5.37 -7.32 -0.97
C SER A 54 -6.89 -7.23 -0.86
N THR A 55 -7.55 -8.38 -0.77
CA THR A 55 -9.00 -8.48 -0.58
C THR A 55 -9.29 -9.46 0.55
N ASP A 56 -10.08 -9.03 1.53
CA ASP A 56 -10.49 -9.81 2.71
C ASP A 56 -9.31 -10.46 3.47
N SER A 57 -8.13 -9.80 3.50
CA SER A 57 -6.91 -10.38 4.05
C SER A 57 -6.47 -9.72 5.36
N ILE A 58 -5.68 -10.45 6.16
CA ILE A 58 -5.18 -9.97 7.45
C ILE A 58 -3.65 -10.03 7.46
N PHE A 59 -3.01 -8.90 7.74
CA PHE A 59 -1.57 -8.80 7.92
C PHE A 59 -1.27 -8.54 9.39
N ASN A 60 -0.87 -9.60 10.09
CA ASN A 60 -0.50 -9.57 11.51
C ASN A 60 0.97 -9.20 11.73
N GLY A 61 1.82 -9.32 10.71
CA GLY A 61 3.20 -8.84 10.71
C GLY A 61 3.38 -7.46 10.08
N GLU A 62 4.59 -6.91 10.18
CA GLU A 62 4.96 -5.66 9.48
C GLU A 62 4.91 -5.84 7.96
N LEU A 63 4.47 -4.81 7.24
CA LEU A 63 4.50 -4.79 5.78
C LEU A 63 5.52 -3.78 5.29
N LYS A 64 6.37 -4.22 4.36
CA LYS A 64 7.30 -3.36 3.61
C LYS A 64 7.03 -3.51 2.13
N ILE A 65 6.46 -2.50 1.49
CA ILE A 65 6.03 -2.58 0.10
C ILE A 65 6.80 -1.54 -0.71
N LEU A 66 7.49 -1.97 -1.76
CA LEU A 66 8.05 -1.10 -2.80
C LEU A 66 7.10 -1.03 -3.99
N GLY A 67 6.02 -0.27 -3.81
CA GLY A 67 4.93 -0.16 -4.76
C GLY A 67 3.65 0.36 -4.10
N PRO A 68 2.61 0.66 -4.91
CA PRO A 68 1.30 1.03 -4.38
C PRO A 68 0.59 -0.17 -3.75
N ILE A 69 -0.35 0.13 -2.85
CA ILE A 69 -1.25 -0.88 -2.25
C ILE A 69 -2.72 -0.52 -2.48
N GLU A 70 -3.50 -1.51 -2.90
CA GLU A 70 -4.96 -1.50 -2.83
C GLU A 70 -5.42 -2.55 -1.81
N ALA A 71 -6.06 -2.10 -0.73
CA ALA A 71 -6.60 -2.97 0.32
C ALA A 71 -8.12 -2.82 0.37
N ILE A 72 -8.84 -3.94 0.29
CA ILE A 72 -10.30 -3.99 0.25
C ILE A 72 -10.75 -4.97 1.33
N ASN A 73 -11.52 -4.51 2.31
CA ASN A 73 -11.94 -5.30 3.48
C ASN A 73 -10.77 -5.98 4.22
N SER A 74 -9.58 -5.37 4.19
CA SER A 74 -8.37 -5.98 4.74
C SER A 74 -7.94 -5.31 6.05
N LYS A 75 -7.14 -6.01 6.84
CA LYS A 75 -6.63 -5.54 8.12
C LYS A 75 -5.10 -5.54 8.17
N ILE A 76 -4.50 -4.43 8.61
CA ILE A 76 -3.06 -4.29 8.83
C ILE A 76 -2.82 -4.00 10.32
N ASN A 77 -2.24 -4.95 11.04
CA ASN A 77 -2.16 -4.88 12.51
C ASN A 77 -0.84 -4.31 13.04
N LYS A 78 0.19 -4.18 12.20
CA LYS A 78 1.53 -3.71 12.58
C LYS A 78 2.00 -2.54 11.73
N ASN A 79 2.99 -1.83 12.27
CA ASN A 79 3.58 -0.69 11.57
C ASN A 79 4.07 -1.14 10.19
N SER A 80 3.77 -0.34 9.18
CA SER A 80 4.04 -0.72 7.79
C SER A 80 4.61 0.46 7.01
N GLU A 81 5.56 0.14 6.13
CA GLU A 81 6.24 1.06 5.23
C GLU A 81 5.82 0.76 3.79
N ILE A 82 5.24 1.75 3.12
CA ILE A 82 4.63 1.60 1.79
C ILE A 82 5.19 2.67 0.87
N TYR A 83 6.19 2.32 0.09
CA TYR A 83 6.83 3.21 -0.89
C TYR A 83 5.99 3.27 -2.18
N GLY A 84 4.77 3.78 -2.04
CA GLY A 84 3.80 4.00 -3.09
C GLY A 84 2.49 4.52 -2.53
N ASP A 85 1.55 4.87 -3.42
CA ASP A 85 0.24 5.37 -3.02
C ASP A 85 -0.57 4.29 -2.27
N ILE A 86 -1.43 4.71 -1.36
CA ILE A 86 -2.33 3.80 -0.62
C ILE A 86 -3.77 4.02 -1.05
N LYS A 87 -4.50 2.93 -1.25
CA LYS A 87 -5.93 2.94 -1.52
C LYS A 87 -6.62 1.92 -0.62
N PHE A 88 -7.22 2.36 0.46
CA PHE A 88 -7.91 1.50 1.42
C PHE A 88 -9.42 1.69 1.30
N THR A 89 -10.13 0.58 1.14
CA THR A 89 -11.60 0.52 1.06
C THR A 89 -12.09 -0.45 2.13
N ASN A 90 -12.97 0.01 3.02
CA ASN A 90 -13.51 -0.78 4.14
C ASN A 90 -12.45 -1.53 4.94
N SER A 91 -11.25 -0.94 5.07
CA SER A 91 -10.07 -1.60 5.62
C SER A 91 -9.63 -0.93 6.91
N THR A 92 -8.90 -1.66 7.75
CA THR A 92 -8.40 -1.14 9.03
C THR A 92 -6.90 -1.29 9.14
N ALA A 93 -6.18 -0.21 9.42
CA ALA A 93 -4.81 -0.26 9.90
C ALA A 93 -4.76 0.17 11.37
N THR A 94 -4.58 -0.77 12.29
CA THR A 94 -4.54 -0.46 13.73
C THR A 94 -3.20 0.12 14.18
N ALA A 95 -2.23 0.17 13.27
CA ALA A 95 -0.88 0.62 13.50
C ALA A 95 -0.51 1.74 12.51
N LYS A 96 0.67 2.32 12.70
CA LYS A 96 1.13 3.45 11.89
C LYS A 96 1.44 2.99 10.46
N ILE A 97 0.98 3.78 9.49
CA ILE A 97 1.39 3.66 8.09
C ILE A 97 2.39 4.77 7.76
N VAL A 98 3.54 4.39 7.25
CA VAL A 98 4.51 5.30 6.64
C VAL A 98 4.45 5.09 5.14
N THR A 99 4.28 6.16 4.37
CA THR A 99 4.15 6.05 2.91
C THR A 99 4.98 7.07 2.15
N LYS A 100 5.53 6.66 1.01
CA LYS A 100 6.18 7.53 0.02
C LYS A 100 5.45 7.42 -1.32
N GLY A 101 4.24 7.97 -1.38
CA GLY A 101 3.43 8.04 -2.59
C GLY A 101 3.80 9.21 -3.50
N LYS A 102 3.35 9.15 -4.76
CA LYS A 102 3.58 10.21 -5.75
C LYS A 102 2.66 11.39 -5.51
N THR A 103 1.37 11.15 -5.25
CA THR A 103 0.40 12.27 -5.22
C THR A 103 -0.83 12.01 -4.35
N ASN A 104 -1.50 10.85 -4.45
CA ASN A 104 -2.85 10.71 -3.90
C ASN A 104 -2.98 9.45 -3.05
N HIS A 105 -3.38 9.64 -1.80
CA HIS A 105 -3.72 8.58 -0.85
C HIS A 105 -5.23 8.59 -0.62
N PHE A 106 -5.89 7.44 -0.68
CA PHE A 106 -7.34 7.34 -0.61
C PHE A 106 -7.80 6.38 0.47
N LEU A 107 -8.68 6.87 1.34
CA LEU A 107 -9.35 6.11 2.39
C LEU A 107 -10.85 6.22 2.18
N ASN A 108 -11.52 5.08 2.01
CA ASN A 108 -12.99 5.00 1.91
C ASN A 108 -13.53 3.94 2.87
N GLY A 109 -14.49 4.29 3.74
CA GLY A 109 -15.04 3.37 4.75
C GLY A 109 -13.99 2.77 5.68
N SER A 110 -12.81 3.38 5.79
CA SER A 110 -11.60 2.78 6.38
C SER A 110 -11.19 3.47 7.68
N SER A 111 -10.40 2.78 8.50
CA SER A 111 -9.86 3.34 9.75
C SER A 111 -8.36 3.12 9.86
N LEU A 112 -7.61 4.17 10.17
CA LEU A 112 -6.16 4.12 10.37
C LEU A 112 -5.81 4.69 11.75
N LYS A 113 -4.70 4.27 12.35
CA LYS A 113 -4.18 4.91 13.56
C LYS A 113 -3.43 6.20 13.22
N ASP A 114 -2.21 6.09 12.70
CA ASP A 114 -1.37 7.22 12.32
C ASP A 114 -0.94 7.10 10.85
N LEU A 115 -0.78 8.24 10.17
CA LEU A 115 -0.28 8.30 8.80
C LEU A 115 0.90 9.27 8.71
N THR A 116 2.03 8.79 8.20
CA THR A 116 3.18 9.64 7.85
C THR A 116 3.46 9.57 6.37
N LEU A 117 3.46 10.72 5.72
CA LEU A 117 3.77 10.87 4.31
C LEU A 117 5.19 11.43 4.17
N LEU A 118 6.08 10.61 3.63
CA LEU A 118 7.45 10.96 3.32
C LEU A 118 7.50 11.88 2.10
N LYS A 119 8.53 12.71 2.02
CA LYS A 119 8.71 13.69 0.94
C LYS A 119 8.56 13.03 -0.44
N PRO A 120 7.63 13.50 -1.29
CA PRO A 120 7.46 12.95 -2.63
C PRO A 120 8.64 13.39 -3.52
N ASP A 121 8.93 12.59 -4.54
CA ASP A 121 9.97 12.97 -5.52
C ASP A 121 9.54 14.19 -6.34
N PHE A 122 8.23 14.35 -6.60
CA PHE A 122 7.64 15.48 -7.33
C PHE A 122 6.25 15.82 -6.79
N GLY A 123 5.80 17.07 -6.94
CA GLY A 123 4.44 17.50 -6.61
C GLY A 123 4.15 17.76 -5.12
N SER A 124 2.86 17.79 -4.80
CA SER A 124 2.27 17.85 -3.46
C SER A 124 1.54 16.53 -3.17
N GLN A 125 1.43 16.16 -1.89
CA GLN A 125 0.68 14.98 -1.48
C GLN A 125 -0.70 15.37 -0.96
N THR A 126 -1.70 14.61 -1.38
CA THR A 126 -3.08 14.76 -0.95
C THR A 126 -3.57 13.45 -0.33
N VAL A 127 -4.21 13.54 0.82
CA VAL A 127 -4.93 12.44 1.48
C VAL A 127 -6.41 12.72 1.40
N LEU A 128 -7.15 11.93 0.65
CA LEU A 128 -8.61 11.97 0.61
C LEU A 128 -9.18 10.97 1.62
N ILE A 129 -9.94 11.48 2.59
CA ILE A 129 -10.58 10.73 3.66
C ILE A 129 -12.10 10.82 3.46
N ASP A 130 -12.69 9.76 2.95
CA ASP A 130 -14.11 9.66 2.65
C ASP A 130 -14.76 8.60 3.55
N ASN A 131 -15.77 8.98 4.35
CA ASN A 131 -16.44 8.08 5.30
C ASN A 131 -15.43 7.23 6.12
N SER A 132 -14.30 7.84 6.47
CA SER A 132 -13.12 7.16 7.03
C SER A 132 -12.59 7.95 8.21
N ILE A 133 -11.82 7.30 9.08
CA ILE A 133 -11.25 7.94 10.26
C ILE A 133 -9.76 7.65 10.34
N VAL A 134 -8.94 8.70 10.47
CA VAL A 134 -7.57 8.58 10.97
C VAL A 134 -7.59 8.90 12.46
N ASN A 135 -7.47 7.87 13.29
CA ASN A 135 -7.53 7.92 14.74
C ASN A 135 -6.16 8.21 15.37
N GLY A 136 -5.57 9.32 14.95
CA GLY A 136 -4.21 9.74 15.28
C GLY A 136 -3.76 10.87 14.37
N ASP A 137 -2.45 11.06 14.27
CA ASP A 137 -1.88 12.18 13.52
C ASP A 137 -1.71 11.85 12.03
N ILE A 138 -1.86 12.86 11.18
CA ILE A 138 -1.38 12.86 9.80
C ILE A 138 -0.19 13.80 9.72
N LYS A 139 0.99 13.27 9.41
CA LYS A 139 2.23 14.05 9.29
C LYS A 139 2.74 14.01 7.86
N PHE A 140 2.95 15.18 7.26
CA PHE A 140 3.66 15.29 6.00
C PHE A 140 5.11 15.78 6.25
N GLU A 141 6.07 15.25 5.50
CA GLU A 141 7.44 15.79 5.50
C GLU A 141 7.59 17.04 4.63
N LYS A 142 6.66 17.26 3.69
CA LYS A 142 6.53 18.46 2.86
C LYS A 142 5.06 18.86 2.86
N GLU A 143 4.75 20.15 2.71
CA GLU A 143 3.38 20.65 2.63
C GLU A 143 2.45 19.76 1.80
N GLY A 144 1.32 19.39 2.40
CA GLY A 144 0.29 18.55 1.80
C GLY A 144 -1.11 18.94 2.19
N GLU A 145 -2.08 18.23 1.65
CA GLU A 145 -3.50 18.51 1.82
C GLU A 145 -4.24 17.28 2.33
N VAL A 146 -5.15 17.48 3.27
CA VAL A 146 -6.08 16.45 3.73
C VAL A 146 -7.48 16.90 3.31
N ILE A 147 -8.11 16.17 2.40
CA ILE A 147 -9.48 16.44 1.96
C ILE A 147 -10.41 15.54 2.75
N LEU A 148 -11.28 16.14 3.56
CA LEU A 148 -12.32 15.42 4.28
C LEU A 148 -13.63 15.47 3.48
N ARG A 149 -14.26 14.31 3.30
CA ARG A 149 -15.58 14.19 2.66
C ARG A 149 -16.51 13.33 3.48
N ASN A 150 -17.81 13.62 3.40
CA ASN A 150 -18.84 12.90 4.13
C ASN A 150 -18.49 12.85 5.62
N ASN A 151 -18.45 11.66 6.22
CA ASN A 151 -18.08 11.46 7.62
C ASN A 151 -16.55 11.33 7.84
N GLY A 152 -15.74 11.81 6.90
CA GLY A 152 -14.28 11.78 6.97
C GLY A 152 -13.74 12.59 8.16
N LYS A 153 -12.87 11.98 8.97
CA LYS A 153 -12.36 12.59 10.20
C LYS A 153 -10.89 12.29 10.45
N VAL A 154 -10.16 13.26 11.02
CA VAL A 154 -8.87 13.07 11.69
C VAL A 154 -9.09 13.41 13.16
N THR A 155 -8.71 12.53 14.09
CA THR A 155 -8.88 12.79 15.53
C THR A 155 -7.66 13.44 16.17
N GLY A 156 -6.48 13.25 15.58
CA GLY A 156 -5.24 13.93 15.98
C GLY A 156 -4.98 15.19 15.14
N ASN A 157 -3.71 15.53 15.04
CA ASN A 157 -3.23 16.73 14.34
C ASN A 157 -2.90 16.43 12.88
N VAL A 158 -3.05 17.46 12.03
CA VAL A 158 -2.47 17.48 10.69
C VAL A 158 -1.23 18.36 10.74
N ILE A 159 -0.05 17.74 10.62
CA ILE A 159 1.26 18.38 10.77
C ILE A 159 1.86 18.63 9.38
N ASN A 160 2.28 19.86 9.12
CA ASN A 160 2.79 20.32 7.82
C ASN A 160 1.81 20.06 6.66
N GLY A 161 0.50 20.14 6.94
CA GLY A 161 -0.53 20.07 5.92
C GLY A 161 -1.72 20.92 6.32
N LYS A 162 -2.66 21.10 5.39
CA LYS A 162 -3.92 21.80 5.64
C LYS A 162 -5.11 20.87 5.43
N ILE A 163 -6.12 21.04 6.26
CA ILE A 163 -7.41 20.37 6.08
C ILE A 163 -8.26 21.20 5.12
N ILE A 164 -8.83 20.54 4.12
CA ILE A 164 -9.83 21.09 3.20
C ILE A 164 -11.10 20.28 3.43
N THR A 165 -12.14 20.94 3.95
CA THR A 165 -13.47 20.35 4.11
C THR A 165 -14.30 20.65 2.87
N ASN A 166 -14.94 19.62 2.30
CA ASN A 166 -15.85 19.74 1.16
C ASN A 166 -17.22 19.20 1.55
#